data_AF-A0A3B8X0F7-F1
#
_entry.id   AF-A0A3B8X0F7-F1
#
_cell.length_a   1.000
_cell.length_b   1.000
_cell.length_c   1.000
_cell.angle_alpha   90.00
_cell.angle_beta   90.00
_cell.angle_gamma   90.00
#
_symmetry.space_group_name_H-M   'P 1'
#
loop_
_entity.id
_entity.type
_entity.pdbx_description
1 polymer ?
#
loop_
_entity_poly.entity_id
_entity_poly.type
_entity_poly.pdbx_seq_one_letter_code
_entity_poly.pdbx_strand_id
1 'polypeptide(L)'
;MSFEKKAIGAMPPRVTSAEAMLETILELGIVPFFANVIPGFSIEEMTPSQNWFDTQENLSFTPWDWKIPCVQSGDIAYGKFLLGGKAAFASIEWYAELRNYRQAQAKYQPDSAQQQVLDYLAQNGSIGIKEVRGLLGIKKGQADALICKLMQQCRVVTGDIIRVYRGPDLSYNGWQTSSFCTPEALFDKQAVPFFAGFDAGDDHPLQVDHSPEESYRLLTEKIRSLAPEATDKAIAKLLN
;
A
#
# COMPACT_ATOMS: atom_id res chain seq x y z
N MET A 1 -24.54 -17.73 -26.50
CA MET A 1 -24.93 -16.32 -26.28
C MET A 1 -24.10 -15.81 -25.11
N SER A 2 -23.02 -15.10 -25.43
CA SER A 2 -22.12 -14.51 -24.44
C SER A 2 -22.81 -13.31 -23.81
N PHE A 3 -22.94 -13.30 -22.48
CA PHE A 3 -23.36 -12.10 -21.77
C PHE A 3 -22.17 -11.14 -21.71
N GLU A 4 -22.05 -10.26 -22.71
CA GLU A 4 -21.28 -9.04 -22.53
C GLU A 4 -21.99 -8.21 -21.45
N LYS A 5 -21.48 -8.30 -20.22
CA LYS A 5 -21.74 -7.26 -19.22
C LYS A 5 -21.10 -5.99 -19.76
N LYS A 6 -21.93 -5.10 -20.28
CA LYS A 6 -21.57 -3.72 -20.62
C LYS A 6 -20.94 -3.11 -19.35
N ALA A 7 -19.62 -2.94 -19.33
CA ALA A 7 -18.90 -2.28 -18.26
C ALA A 7 -19.19 -0.78 -18.35
N ILE A 8 -20.31 -0.36 -17.77
CA ILE A 8 -20.68 1.04 -17.66
C ILE A 8 -19.90 1.58 -16.45
N GLY A 9 -18.87 2.39 -16.71
CA GLY A 9 -18.09 3.09 -15.70
C GLY A 9 -16.68 2.56 -15.40
N ALA A 10 -16.20 1.51 -16.07
CA ALA A 10 -14.83 1.03 -15.89
C ALA A 10 -13.83 1.97 -16.57
N MET A 11 -12.81 2.45 -15.82
CA MET A 11 -11.68 3.13 -16.43
C MET A 11 -10.97 2.18 -17.42
N PRO A 12 -10.49 2.67 -18.58
CA PRO A 12 -9.84 1.82 -19.56
C PRO A 12 -8.58 1.16 -18.98
N PRO A 13 -8.22 -0.07 -19.41
CA PRO A 13 -6.98 -0.70 -18.99
C PRO A 13 -5.79 0.21 -19.32
N ARG A 14 -5.03 0.59 -18.30
CA ARG A 14 -3.92 1.55 -18.41
C ARG A 14 -2.65 1.09 -17.69
N VAL A 15 -2.76 0.10 -16.81
CA VAL A 15 -1.60 -0.44 -16.07
C VAL A 15 -0.90 -1.49 -16.93
N THR A 16 0.13 -1.05 -17.68
CA THR A 16 0.86 -1.88 -18.65
C THR A 16 2.36 -1.98 -18.40
N SER A 17 2.86 -1.22 -17.42
CA SER A 17 4.24 -1.24 -16.95
C SER A 17 4.30 -0.76 -15.50
N ALA A 18 5.49 -0.78 -14.89
CA ALA A 18 5.73 -0.19 -13.58
C ALA A 18 5.48 1.32 -13.55
N GLU A 19 5.92 2.04 -14.58
CA GLU A 19 5.75 3.47 -14.71
C GLU A 19 4.26 3.82 -14.82
N ALA A 20 3.53 3.12 -15.70
CA ALA A 20 2.10 3.31 -15.84
C ALA A 20 1.33 2.94 -14.56
N MET A 21 1.80 1.94 -13.81
CA MET A 21 1.24 1.59 -12.50
C MET A 21 1.45 2.71 -11.48
N LEU A 22 2.66 3.25 -11.37
CA LEU A 22 2.98 4.35 -10.46
C LEU A 22 2.19 5.61 -10.80
N GLU A 23 2.15 6.03 -12.07
CA GLU A 23 1.35 7.17 -12.55
C GLU A 23 -0.13 7.00 -12.20
N THR A 24 -0.67 5.79 -12.41
CA THR A 24 -2.06 5.48 -12.07
C THR A 24 -2.30 5.59 -10.56
N ILE A 25 -1.38 5.10 -9.72
CA ILE A 25 -1.50 5.22 -8.25
C ILE A 25 -1.50 6.69 -7.83
N LEU A 26 -0.59 7.50 -8.39
CA LEU A 26 -0.47 8.93 -8.06
C LEU A 26 -1.71 9.73 -8.50
N GLU A 27 -2.24 9.45 -9.70
CA GLU A 27 -3.47 10.10 -10.20
C GLU A 27 -4.69 9.76 -9.33
N LEU A 28 -4.86 8.48 -8.98
CA LEU A 28 -5.99 8.03 -8.18
C LEU A 28 -5.85 8.39 -6.71
N GLY A 29 -4.63 8.62 -6.24
CA GLY A 29 -4.34 9.00 -4.87
C GLY A 29 -4.42 7.83 -3.89
N ILE A 30 -5.45 6.99 -3.95
CA ILE A 30 -5.62 5.78 -3.12
C ILE A 30 -6.37 4.70 -3.90
N VAL A 31 -5.83 3.48 -3.97
CA VAL A 31 -6.38 2.43 -4.83
C VAL A 31 -6.10 1.00 -4.30
N PRO A 32 -7.10 0.10 -4.29
CA PRO A 32 -6.88 -1.32 -4.02
C PRO A 32 -6.03 -2.01 -5.07
N PHE A 33 -5.22 -2.98 -4.66
CA PHE A 33 -4.50 -3.81 -5.61
C PHE A 33 -5.44 -4.79 -6.34
N PHE A 34 -6.43 -5.34 -5.61
CA PHE A 34 -7.35 -6.36 -6.11
C PHE A 34 -8.75 -5.81 -6.41
N ALA A 35 -9.46 -6.50 -7.31
CA ALA A 35 -10.87 -6.26 -7.57
C ALA A 35 -11.69 -6.31 -6.27
N ASN A 36 -12.65 -5.41 -6.15
CA ASN A 36 -13.32 -5.18 -4.87
C ASN A 36 -14.82 -4.80 -5.01
N VAL A 37 -15.38 -4.20 -3.96
CA VAL A 37 -16.81 -3.86 -3.90
C VAL A 37 -17.19 -2.65 -4.73
N ILE A 38 -16.21 -1.88 -5.21
CA ILE A 38 -16.37 -0.78 -6.16
C ILE A 38 -15.84 -1.28 -7.51
N PRO A 39 -16.72 -1.61 -8.48
CA PRO A 39 -16.29 -2.13 -9.77
C PRO A 39 -15.42 -1.15 -10.56
N GLY A 40 -14.40 -1.67 -11.24
CA GLY A 40 -13.47 -0.87 -12.04
C GLY A 40 -12.49 -0.03 -11.22
N PHE A 41 -12.45 -0.20 -9.90
CA PHE A 41 -11.63 0.60 -8.99
C PHE A 41 -10.56 -0.25 -8.29
N SER A 42 -9.66 -0.83 -9.08
CA SER A 42 -8.47 -1.52 -8.59
C SER A 42 -7.39 -1.60 -9.66
N ILE A 43 -6.13 -1.80 -9.24
CA ILE A 43 -5.03 -2.08 -10.16
C ILE A 43 -5.32 -3.34 -11.00
N GLU A 44 -5.89 -4.38 -10.40
CA GLU A 44 -6.31 -5.61 -11.10
C GLU A 44 -7.25 -5.31 -12.27
N GLU A 45 -8.31 -4.54 -12.04
CA GLU A 45 -9.30 -4.23 -13.08
C GLU A 45 -8.79 -3.24 -14.13
N MET A 46 -7.75 -2.47 -13.81
CA MET A 46 -7.08 -1.53 -14.73
C MET A 46 -5.87 -2.14 -15.45
N THR A 47 -5.52 -3.40 -15.14
CA THR A 47 -4.46 -4.15 -15.81
C THR A 47 -5.08 -5.00 -16.92
N PRO A 48 -4.53 -5.01 -18.16
CA PRO A 48 -4.95 -5.98 -19.17
C PRO A 48 -4.83 -7.41 -18.62
N SER A 49 -5.87 -8.23 -18.78
CA SER A 49 -5.94 -9.54 -18.11
C SER A 49 -4.76 -10.46 -18.44
N GLN A 50 -4.19 -10.34 -19.65
CA GLN A 50 -3.00 -11.07 -20.07
C GLN A 50 -1.72 -10.72 -19.28
N ASN A 51 -1.71 -9.59 -18.57
CA ASN A 51 -0.59 -9.12 -17.76
C ASN A 51 -0.80 -9.36 -16.25
N TRP A 52 -1.94 -9.92 -15.82
CA TRP A 52 -2.25 -10.03 -14.38
C TRP A 52 -1.50 -11.18 -13.68
N PHE A 53 -1.25 -12.28 -14.39
CA PHE A 53 -0.50 -13.42 -13.85
C PHE A 53 0.73 -13.71 -14.71
N ASP A 54 1.80 -14.12 -14.05
CA ASP A 54 3.03 -14.50 -14.72
C ASP A 54 2.83 -15.78 -15.54
N THR A 55 3.44 -15.82 -16.72
CA THR A 55 3.90 -17.06 -17.32
C THR A 55 5.36 -17.29 -16.90
N GLN A 56 5.87 -18.53 -16.95
CA GLN A 56 7.28 -18.81 -16.60
C GLN A 56 8.29 -17.95 -17.40
N GLU A 57 7.88 -17.43 -18.55
CA GLU A 57 8.70 -16.60 -19.44
C GLU A 57 8.63 -15.09 -19.10
N ASN A 58 7.63 -14.64 -18.34
CA ASN A 58 7.30 -13.20 -18.21
C ASN A 58 7.14 -12.72 -16.76
N LEU A 59 7.82 -13.34 -15.80
CA LEU A 59 7.72 -13.02 -14.36
C LEU A 59 7.97 -11.54 -14.01
N SER A 60 8.68 -10.79 -14.86
CA SER A 60 8.97 -9.36 -14.68
C SER A 60 7.96 -8.40 -15.34
N PHE A 61 6.92 -8.93 -16.01
CA PHE A 61 5.97 -8.14 -16.81
C PHE A 61 4.56 -8.10 -16.21
N THR A 62 4.42 -8.26 -14.90
CA THR A 62 3.11 -8.24 -14.25
C THR A 62 3.07 -7.28 -13.07
N PRO A 63 1.87 -6.84 -12.63
CA PRO A 63 1.72 -5.96 -11.47
C PRO A 63 2.34 -6.51 -10.17
N TRP A 64 2.53 -7.83 -10.07
CA TRP A 64 3.21 -8.45 -8.93
C TRP A 64 4.67 -8.03 -8.82
N ASP A 65 5.33 -7.82 -9.95
CA ASP A 65 6.71 -7.38 -10.04
C ASP A 65 6.81 -5.85 -10.18
N TRP A 66 5.89 -5.22 -10.91
CA TRP A 66 5.84 -3.76 -11.11
C TRP A 66 5.62 -2.97 -9.82
N LYS A 67 4.96 -3.55 -8.82
CA LYS A 67 4.84 -2.89 -7.51
C LYS A 67 6.20 -2.67 -6.82
N ILE A 68 7.24 -3.44 -7.17
CA ILE A 68 8.58 -3.31 -6.56
C ILE A 68 9.15 -1.91 -6.84
N PRO A 69 9.36 -1.49 -8.10
CA PRO A 69 9.81 -0.14 -8.39
C PRO A 69 8.82 0.95 -7.94
N CYS A 70 7.51 0.67 -7.89
CA CYS A 70 6.54 1.62 -7.30
C CYS A 70 6.83 1.88 -5.81
N VAL A 71 7.07 0.83 -5.02
CA VAL A 71 7.44 0.96 -3.60
C VAL A 71 8.79 1.65 -3.44
N GLN A 72 9.75 1.28 -4.27
CA GLN A 72 11.12 1.82 -4.22
C GLN A 72 11.23 3.26 -4.73
N SER A 73 10.19 3.83 -5.34
CA SER A 73 10.17 5.24 -5.72
C SER A 73 10.16 6.16 -4.50
N GLY A 74 9.59 5.69 -3.38
CA GLY A 74 9.41 6.48 -2.15
C GLY A 74 8.22 7.44 -2.20
N ASP A 75 7.48 7.50 -3.30
CA ASP A 75 6.37 8.47 -3.49
C ASP A 75 5.00 7.93 -3.06
N ILE A 76 4.93 6.64 -2.70
CA ILE A 76 3.68 5.94 -2.43
C ILE A 76 3.80 4.99 -1.24
N ALA A 77 2.72 4.87 -0.46
CA ALA A 77 2.54 3.83 0.53
C ALA A 77 2.02 2.55 -0.15
N TYR A 78 2.67 1.42 0.12
CA TYR A 78 2.13 0.10 -0.18
C TYR A 78 1.96 -0.71 1.10
N GLY A 79 0.80 -1.34 1.26
CA GLY A 79 0.54 -2.16 2.44
C GLY A 79 -0.85 -2.75 2.44
N LYS A 80 -1.23 -3.32 3.59
CA LYS A 80 -2.53 -3.95 3.81
C LYS A 80 -3.44 -3.06 4.63
N PHE A 81 -3.89 -1.96 4.02
CA PHE A 81 -4.62 -0.91 4.73
C PHE A 81 -5.98 -0.59 4.13
N LEU A 82 -6.52 -1.33 3.17
CA LEU A 82 -7.92 -1.18 2.72
C LEU A 82 -8.70 -2.47 2.90
N LEU A 83 -10.04 -2.41 2.90
CA LEU A 83 -10.94 -3.59 2.90
C LEU A 83 -10.60 -4.61 4.01
N GLY A 84 -10.38 -4.15 5.24
CA GLY A 84 -9.99 -5.02 6.36
C GLY A 84 -8.65 -5.75 6.19
N GLY A 85 -7.68 -5.15 5.49
CA GLY A 85 -6.31 -5.68 5.37
C GLY A 85 -5.98 -6.31 4.01
N LYS A 86 -6.63 -5.88 2.93
CA LYS A 86 -6.24 -6.17 1.55
C LYS A 86 -5.14 -5.21 1.09
N ALA A 87 -4.32 -5.70 0.15
CA ALA A 87 -3.23 -4.93 -0.43
C ALA A 87 -3.78 -3.70 -1.17
N ALA A 88 -3.14 -2.56 -0.96
CA ALA A 88 -3.53 -1.28 -1.51
C ALA A 88 -2.31 -0.37 -1.64
N PHE A 89 -2.48 0.66 -2.46
CA PHE A 89 -1.55 1.74 -2.66
C PHE A 89 -2.19 3.07 -2.30
N ALA A 90 -1.38 4.03 -1.87
CA ALA A 90 -1.78 5.41 -1.73
C ALA A 90 -0.59 6.33 -1.98
N SER A 91 -0.79 7.44 -2.67
CA SER A 91 0.13 8.59 -2.61
C SER A 91 0.26 9.11 -1.17
N ILE A 92 1.31 9.89 -0.91
CA ILE A 92 1.60 10.40 0.45
C ILE A 92 0.43 11.24 1.00
N GLU A 93 -0.10 12.15 0.19
CA GLU A 93 -1.25 13.02 0.53
C GLU A 93 -2.46 12.20 1.01
N TRP A 94 -2.89 11.23 0.21
CA TRP A 94 -4.08 10.43 0.53
C TRP A 94 -3.82 9.40 1.64
N TYR A 95 -2.56 8.98 1.82
CA TYR A 95 -2.18 8.17 2.98
C TYR A 95 -2.22 8.98 4.28
N ALA A 96 -1.81 10.26 4.25
CA ALA A 96 -1.89 11.18 5.38
C ALA A 96 -3.34 11.36 5.85
N GLU A 97 -4.28 11.53 4.90
CA GLU A 97 -5.72 11.59 5.20
C GLU A 97 -6.22 10.30 5.89
N LEU A 98 -5.84 9.14 5.36
CA LEU A 98 -6.21 7.86 5.94
C LEU A 98 -5.63 7.68 7.35
N ARG A 99 -4.37 8.09 7.54
CA ARG A 99 -3.68 8.06 8.83
C ARG A 99 -4.38 8.94 9.84
N ASN A 100 -4.72 10.19 9.49
CA ASN A 100 -5.42 11.11 10.38
C ASN A 100 -6.77 10.55 10.83
N TYR A 101 -7.59 10.09 9.89
CA TYR A 101 -8.89 9.48 10.18
C TYR A 101 -8.79 8.25 11.08
N ARG A 102 -7.80 7.38 10.85
CA ARG A 102 -7.70 6.10 11.58
C ARG A 102 -7.09 6.24 12.95
N GLN A 103 -6.00 6.98 13.11
CA GLN A 103 -5.32 7.06 14.40
C GLN A 103 -6.17 7.75 15.48
N ALA A 104 -7.19 8.53 15.08
CA ALA A 104 -8.20 9.08 15.97
C ALA A 104 -9.18 8.03 16.57
N GLN A 105 -9.30 6.84 15.99
CA GLN A 105 -10.27 5.84 16.41
C GLN A 105 -9.68 4.87 17.44
N ALA A 106 -10.46 4.57 18.48
CA ALA A 106 -10.04 3.66 19.56
C ALA A 106 -9.66 2.25 19.08
N LYS A 107 -10.31 1.74 18.02
CA LYS A 107 -10.01 0.40 17.46
C LYS A 107 -8.62 0.29 16.81
N TYR A 108 -7.98 1.41 16.50
CA TYR A 108 -6.67 1.44 15.85
C TYR A 108 -5.52 1.76 16.83
N GLN A 109 -5.77 1.69 18.14
CA GLN A 109 -4.70 1.81 19.13
C GLN A 109 -3.85 0.54 19.16
N PRO A 110 -2.51 0.66 19.22
CA PRO A 110 -1.63 -0.48 19.26
C PRO A 110 -1.73 -1.21 20.61
N ASP A 111 -1.70 -2.54 20.59
CA ASP A 111 -1.50 -3.36 21.78
C ASP A 111 -0.01 -3.42 22.19
N SER A 112 0.30 -4.11 23.28
CA SER A 112 1.67 -4.19 23.80
C SER A 112 2.65 -4.90 22.86
N ALA A 113 2.21 -5.92 22.12
CA ALA A 113 3.05 -6.63 21.16
C ALA A 113 3.30 -5.76 19.91
N GLN A 114 2.28 -5.02 19.49
CA GLN A 114 2.39 -4.02 18.43
C GLN A 114 3.36 -2.89 18.83
N GLN A 115 3.28 -2.41 20.06
CA GLN A 115 4.17 -1.36 20.56
C GLN A 115 5.63 -1.80 20.57
N GLN A 116 5.94 -3.05 20.95
CA GLN A 116 7.32 -3.57 20.87
C GLN A 116 7.91 -3.54 19.46
N VAL A 117 7.08 -3.79 18.43
CA VAL A 117 7.52 -3.67 17.03
C VAL A 117 7.74 -2.21 16.64
N LEU A 118 6.88 -1.29 17.09
CA LEU A 118 7.05 0.15 16.83
C LEU A 118 8.30 0.70 17.52
N ASP A 119 8.58 0.29 18.75
CA ASP A 119 9.78 0.67 19.50
C ASP A 119 11.05 0.13 18.81
N TYR A 120 10.99 -1.10 18.29
CA TYR A 120 12.07 -1.65 17.47
C TYR A 120 12.30 -0.83 16.20
N LEU A 121 11.22 -0.47 15.48
CA LEU A 121 11.30 0.34 14.27
C LEU A 121 11.87 1.72 14.53
N ALA A 122 11.51 2.37 15.65
CA ALA A 122 12.08 3.66 16.03
C ALA A 122 13.61 3.62 16.23
N GLN A 123 14.16 2.45 16.60
CA GLN A 123 15.60 2.27 16.83
C GLN A 123 16.36 1.75 15.61
N ASN A 124 15.71 0.92 14.77
CA ASN A 124 16.37 0.15 13.70
C ASN A 124 15.92 0.57 12.29
N GLY A 125 14.91 1.42 12.17
CA GLY A 125 14.35 1.94 10.91
C GLY A 125 13.47 0.94 10.14
N SER A 126 13.87 -0.33 10.05
CA SER A 126 13.11 -1.36 9.33
C SER A 126 13.10 -2.71 10.03
N ILE A 127 12.11 -3.55 9.73
CA ILE A 127 12.00 -4.91 10.26
C ILE A 127 11.43 -5.87 9.21
N GLY A 128 12.01 -7.07 9.10
CA GLY A 128 11.48 -8.18 8.31
C GLY A 128 10.60 -9.11 9.13
N ILE A 129 9.76 -9.91 8.46
CA ILE A 129 8.85 -10.85 9.14
C ILE A 129 9.56 -11.91 10.01
N LYS A 130 10.80 -12.27 9.66
CA LYS A 130 11.62 -13.20 10.46
C LYS A 130 12.06 -12.55 11.77
N GLU A 131 12.37 -11.26 11.76
CA GLU A 131 12.80 -10.50 12.94
C GLU A 131 11.62 -10.26 13.87
N VAL A 132 10.43 -9.93 13.36
CA VAL A 132 9.20 -9.83 14.18
C VAL A 132 8.96 -11.13 14.97
N ARG A 133 9.14 -12.28 14.31
CA ARG A 133 8.99 -13.60 14.96
C ARG A 133 10.03 -13.81 16.06
N GLY A 134 11.27 -13.41 15.83
CA GLY A 134 12.35 -13.51 16.82
C GLY A 134 12.12 -12.59 18.01
N LEU A 135 11.77 -11.33 17.74
CA LEU A 135 11.50 -10.29 18.74
C LEU A 135 10.38 -10.70 19.70
N LEU A 136 9.29 -11.25 19.17
CA LEU A 136 8.10 -11.57 19.96
C LEU A 136 7.99 -13.05 20.36
N GLY A 137 8.86 -13.93 19.84
CA GLY A 137 8.78 -15.38 20.06
C GLY A 137 7.53 -16.04 19.45
N ILE A 138 6.98 -15.50 18.36
CA ILE A 138 5.70 -15.93 17.77
C ILE A 138 5.85 -16.68 16.44
N LYS A 139 4.79 -17.40 16.04
CA LYS A 139 4.74 -18.11 14.75
C LYS A 139 4.52 -17.12 13.59
N LYS A 140 4.91 -17.53 12.37
CA LYS A 140 4.81 -16.70 11.15
C LYS A 140 3.42 -16.09 10.95
N GLY A 141 2.36 -16.90 11.03
CA GLY A 141 0.99 -16.39 10.80
C GLY A 141 0.55 -15.34 11.83
N GLN A 142 1.05 -15.41 13.07
CA GLN A 142 0.78 -14.40 14.09
C GLN A 142 1.53 -13.10 13.79
N ALA A 143 2.79 -13.20 13.36
CA ALA A 143 3.58 -12.04 12.91
C ALA A 143 2.95 -11.37 11.68
N ASP A 144 2.49 -12.16 10.70
CA ASP A 144 1.83 -11.65 9.49
C ASP A 144 0.55 -10.89 9.85
N ALA A 145 -0.24 -11.42 10.79
CA ALA A 145 -1.45 -10.76 11.28
C ALA A 145 -1.14 -9.48 12.07
N LEU A 146 -0.10 -9.48 12.90
CA LEU A 146 0.32 -8.32 13.68
C LEU A 146 0.76 -7.16 12.76
N ILE A 147 1.62 -7.44 11.77
CA ILE A 147 2.05 -6.44 10.78
C ILE A 147 0.85 -5.95 9.96
N CYS A 148 -0.04 -6.85 9.55
CA CYS A 148 -1.27 -6.46 8.85
C CYS A 148 -2.12 -5.49 9.68
N LYS A 149 -2.27 -5.73 10.98
CA LYS A 149 -2.98 -4.80 11.87
C LYS A 149 -2.27 -3.45 12.00
N LEU A 150 -0.94 -3.43 12.14
CA LEU A 150 -0.17 -2.18 12.17
C LEU A 150 -0.31 -1.38 10.86
N MET A 151 -0.38 -2.06 9.71
CA MET A 151 -0.67 -1.44 8.41
C MET A 151 -2.09 -0.87 8.37
N GLN A 152 -3.08 -1.60 8.86
CA GLN A 152 -4.45 -1.09 8.97
C GLN A 152 -4.55 0.13 9.90
N GLN A 153 -3.71 0.21 10.93
CA GLN A 153 -3.62 1.37 11.84
C GLN A 153 -2.85 2.56 11.23
N CYS A 154 -2.33 2.43 10.00
CA CYS A 154 -1.46 3.41 9.36
C CYS A 154 -0.22 3.77 10.21
N ARG A 155 0.38 2.76 10.87
CA ARG A 155 1.61 2.91 11.67
C ARG A 155 2.83 2.24 11.04
N VAL A 156 2.58 1.33 10.10
CA VAL A 156 3.60 0.59 9.37
C VAL A 156 3.21 0.52 7.90
N VAL A 157 4.19 0.63 7.02
CA VAL A 157 4.07 0.42 5.57
C VAL A 157 5.13 -0.58 5.11
N THR A 158 4.97 -1.10 3.90
CA THR A 158 6.04 -1.86 3.24
C THR A 158 7.13 -0.87 2.85
N GLY A 159 8.33 -1.03 3.40
CA GLY A 159 9.46 -0.14 3.11
C GLY A 159 10.21 -0.57 1.85
N ASP A 160 10.41 -1.88 1.67
CA ASP A 160 11.06 -2.42 0.49
C ASP A 160 10.51 -3.81 0.16
N ILE A 161 10.65 -4.21 -1.10
CA ILE A 161 10.33 -5.54 -1.60
C ILE A 161 11.50 -6.01 -2.46
N ILE A 162 12.12 -7.10 -2.04
CA ILE A 162 13.21 -7.71 -2.80
C ILE A 162 12.76 -9.04 -3.41
N ARG A 163 13.22 -9.27 -4.64
CA ARG A 163 13.09 -10.57 -5.32
C ARG A 163 13.96 -11.58 -4.61
N VAL A 164 13.42 -12.78 -4.43
CA VAL A 164 14.11 -13.90 -3.78
C VAL A 164 14.49 -14.91 -4.85
N TYR A 165 15.79 -15.00 -5.11
CA TYR A 165 16.38 -15.97 -6.01
C TYR A 165 16.75 -17.23 -5.22
N ARG A 166 16.44 -18.42 -5.76
CA ARG A 166 16.69 -19.70 -5.08
C ARG A 166 17.22 -20.75 -6.04
N GLY A 167 17.73 -21.83 -5.47
CA GLY A 167 18.26 -22.96 -6.23
C GLY A 167 19.71 -22.77 -6.66
N PRO A 168 20.32 -23.80 -7.27
CA PRO A 168 21.72 -23.77 -7.69
C PRO A 168 22.02 -22.70 -8.76
N ASP A 169 21.02 -22.32 -9.54
CA ASP A 169 21.09 -21.35 -10.64
C ASP A 169 20.69 -19.93 -10.25
N LEU A 170 20.33 -19.70 -8.97
CA LEU A 170 19.77 -18.43 -8.49
C LEU A 170 18.62 -17.95 -9.39
N SER A 171 17.66 -18.82 -9.69
CA SER A 171 16.48 -18.48 -10.49
C SER A 171 15.44 -17.68 -9.69
N TYR A 172 14.80 -16.73 -10.37
CA TYR A 172 13.62 -16.03 -9.88
C TYR A 172 12.35 -16.71 -10.40
N ASN A 173 11.41 -16.96 -9.49
CA ASN A 173 10.15 -17.64 -9.74
C ASN A 173 8.97 -16.93 -9.04
N GLY A 174 9.03 -15.60 -8.96
CA GLY A 174 7.98 -14.77 -8.37
C GLY A 174 8.04 -14.64 -6.83
N TRP A 175 8.96 -15.32 -6.15
CA TRP A 175 9.08 -15.19 -4.69
C TRP A 175 9.67 -13.84 -4.30
N GLN A 176 8.98 -13.13 -3.43
CA GLN A 176 9.40 -11.83 -2.91
C GLN A 176 9.45 -11.87 -1.38
N THR A 177 10.29 -11.03 -0.78
CA THR A 177 10.23 -10.75 0.66
C THR A 177 10.17 -9.25 0.87
N SER A 178 9.42 -8.85 1.90
CA SER A 178 9.21 -7.45 2.24
C SER A 178 9.90 -7.10 3.56
N SER A 179 10.39 -5.88 3.64
CA SER A 179 10.69 -5.20 4.90
C SER A 179 9.59 -4.19 5.21
N PHE A 180 9.45 -3.85 6.48
CA PHE A 180 8.43 -2.92 6.96
C PHE A 180 9.11 -1.78 7.71
N CYS A 181 8.58 -0.57 7.58
CA CYS A 181 9.06 0.63 8.27
C CYS A 181 7.89 1.51 8.71
N THR A 182 8.16 2.56 9.47
CA THR A 182 7.14 3.57 9.77
C THR A 182 6.90 4.46 8.54
N PRO A 183 5.68 4.99 8.35
CA PRO A 183 5.40 5.97 7.30
C PRO A 183 6.35 7.17 7.35
N GLU A 184 6.69 7.64 8.55
CA GLU A 184 7.62 8.74 8.79
C GLU A 184 9.02 8.40 8.25
N ALA A 185 9.52 7.19 8.51
CA ALA A 185 10.82 6.75 7.98
C ALA A 185 10.82 6.61 6.45
N LEU A 186 9.67 6.31 5.83
CA LEU A 186 9.55 6.20 4.38
C LEU A 186 9.47 7.57 3.69
N PHE A 187 8.71 8.52 4.25
CA PHE A 187 8.36 9.77 3.57
C PHE A 187 9.10 11.00 4.09
N ASP A 188 9.57 11.02 5.34
CA ASP A 188 10.31 12.15 5.86
C ASP A 188 11.74 12.11 5.30
N LYS A 189 12.02 13.03 4.37
CA LYS A 189 13.31 13.15 3.66
C LYS A 189 14.52 13.43 4.56
N GLN A 190 14.31 13.72 5.85
CA GLN A 190 15.39 13.84 6.83
C GLN A 190 16.14 12.51 7.08
N ALA A 191 15.58 11.36 6.67
CA ALA A 191 16.20 10.04 6.83
C ALA A 191 17.16 9.63 5.69
N VAL A 192 17.27 10.42 4.61
CA VAL A 192 18.14 10.10 3.46
C VAL A 192 19.39 10.98 3.52
N PRO A 193 20.63 10.41 3.54
CA PRO A 193 21.82 11.21 3.41
C PRO A 193 21.79 11.95 2.07
N PHE A 194 21.77 13.27 2.17
CA PHE A 194 21.86 14.25 1.09
C PHE A 194 22.86 13.83 0.00
N PHE A 195 22.35 13.30 -1.11
CA PHE A 195 23.06 13.33 -2.39
C PHE A 195 22.36 14.35 -3.28
N ALA A 196 23.12 15.37 -3.67
CA ALA A 196 22.75 16.42 -4.63
C ALA A 196 21.76 17.49 -4.13
N GLY A 197 22.22 18.40 -3.27
CA GLY A 197 22.03 19.84 -3.48
C GLY A 197 20.62 20.42 -3.41
N PHE A 198 19.59 19.62 -3.11
CA PHE A 198 18.21 20.07 -3.02
C PHE A 198 17.84 20.33 -1.56
N ASP A 199 17.42 21.56 -1.29
CA ASP A 199 16.88 22.00 -0.02
C ASP A 199 15.57 21.23 0.23
N ALA A 200 15.62 20.20 1.08
CA ALA A 200 14.42 19.52 1.56
C ALA A 200 13.83 20.42 2.64
N GLY A 201 12.89 21.28 2.24
CA GLY A 201 12.17 22.17 3.16
C GLY A 201 11.47 21.43 4.30
N ASP A 202 10.89 22.20 5.22
CA ASP A 202 10.18 21.76 6.44
C ASP A 202 8.88 20.95 6.18
N ASP A 203 8.76 20.29 5.03
CA ASP A 203 7.58 19.53 4.65
C ASP A 203 7.49 18.29 5.54
N HIS A 204 6.48 18.28 6.43
CA HIS A 204 5.98 17.10 7.11
C HIS A 204 4.86 16.49 6.25
N PRO A 205 5.17 15.64 5.26
CA PRO A 205 4.19 15.25 4.24
C PRO A 205 3.05 14.38 4.78
N LEU A 206 3.14 13.93 6.04
CA LEU A 206 2.12 13.15 6.74
C LEU A 206 1.24 13.95 7.72
N GLN A 207 1.51 15.26 7.89
CA GLN A 207 0.70 16.12 8.74
C GLN A 207 -0.44 16.75 7.93
N VAL A 208 -1.63 16.79 8.54
CA VAL A 208 -2.80 17.50 8.04
C VAL A 208 -3.30 18.44 9.14
N ASP A 209 -3.86 19.59 8.79
CA ASP A 209 -4.27 20.64 9.73
C ASP A 209 -5.78 20.65 10.03
N HIS A 210 -6.53 19.69 9.48
CA HIS A 210 -7.97 19.51 9.68
C HIS A 210 -8.33 18.28 10.51
N SER A 211 -9.62 18.18 10.87
CA SER A 211 -10.10 17.13 11.77
C SER A 211 -10.12 15.75 11.10
N PRO A 212 -10.07 14.65 11.89
CA PRO A 212 -10.23 13.29 11.37
C PRO A 212 -11.52 13.07 10.56
N GLU A 213 -12.60 13.75 10.91
CA GLU A 213 -13.88 13.72 10.18
C GLU A 213 -13.77 14.39 8.81
N GLU A 214 -13.02 15.49 8.72
CA GLU A 214 -12.73 16.15 7.45
C GLU A 214 -11.87 15.25 6.56
N SER A 215 -10.85 14.58 7.11
CA SER A 215 -10.09 13.57 6.36
C SER A 215 -10.97 12.46 5.79
N TYR A 216 -11.91 11.95 6.59
CA TYR A 216 -12.86 10.94 6.12
C TYR A 216 -13.77 11.45 4.99
N ARG A 217 -14.22 12.71 5.10
CA ARG A 217 -15.00 13.39 4.06
C ARG A 217 -14.20 13.50 2.77
N LEU A 218 -12.96 13.99 2.82
CA LEU A 218 -12.07 14.13 1.67
C LEU A 218 -11.80 12.77 0.98
N LEU A 219 -11.49 11.73 1.76
CA LEU A 219 -11.33 10.36 1.24
C LEU A 219 -12.57 9.87 0.51
N THR A 220 -13.74 10.10 1.11
CA THR A 220 -15.03 9.69 0.53
C THR A 220 -15.33 10.46 -0.76
N GLU A 221 -15.09 11.78 -0.77
CA GLU A 221 -15.28 12.65 -1.94
C GLU A 221 -14.34 12.26 -3.09
N LYS A 222 -13.07 11.98 -2.81
CA LYS A 222 -12.11 11.50 -3.81
C LYS A 222 -12.55 10.17 -4.42
N ILE A 223 -12.88 9.18 -3.60
CA ILE A 223 -13.35 7.88 -4.11
C ILE A 223 -14.63 8.06 -4.94
N ARG A 224 -15.56 8.92 -4.50
CA ARG A 224 -16.79 9.21 -5.26
C ARG A 224 -16.52 9.94 -6.58
N SER A 225 -15.52 10.82 -6.64
CA SER A 225 -15.12 11.47 -7.89
C SER A 225 -14.54 10.49 -8.91
N LEU A 226 -13.88 9.43 -8.42
CA LEU A 226 -13.27 8.39 -9.25
C LEU A 226 -14.26 7.28 -9.64
N ALA A 227 -15.22 7.00 -8.76
CA ALA A 227 -16.27 6.01 -8.96
C ALA A 227 -17.64 6.60 -8.55
N PRO A 228 -18.29 7.39 -9.43
CA PRO A 228 -19.56 8.07 -9.11
C PRO A 228 -20.70 7.16 -8.69
N GLU A 229 -20.69 5.91 -9.17
CA GLU A 229 -21.69 4.88 -8.86
C GLU A 229 -21.43 4.17 -7.52
N ALA A 230 -20.33 4.48 -6.84
CA ALA A 230 -19.99 3.87 -5.56
C ALA A 230 -20.95 4.31 -4.45
N THR A 231 -21.69 3.36 -3.89
CA THR A 231 -22.55 3.62 -2.72
C THR A 231 -21.72 3.97 -1.48
N ASP A 232 -22.28 4.77 -0.57
CA ASP A 232 -21.63 5.10 0.71
C ASP A 232 -21.22 3.87 1.52
N LYS A 233 -22.04 2.81 1.46
CA LYS A 233 -21.73 1.52 2.09
C LYS A 233 -20.49 0.85 1.49
N ALA A 234 -20.31 0.95 0.17
CA ALA A 234 -19.13 0.40 -0.51
C ALA A 234 -17.87 1.20 -0.17
N ILE A 235 -17.95 2.53 -0.17
CA ILE A 235 -16.84 3.41 0.22
C ILE A 235 -16.46 3.21 1.69
N ALA A 236 -17.43 3.16 2.59
CA ALA A 236 -17.18 2.88 3.99
C ALA A 236 -16.54 1.49 4.20
N LYS A 237 -16.96 0.48 3.43
CA LYS A 237 -16.35 -0.86 3.48
C LYS A 237 -14.92 -0.88 2.91
N LEU A 238 -14.64 -0.04 1.91
CA LEU A 238 -13.30 0.13 1.34
C LEU A 238 -12.34 0.75 2.37
N LEU A 239 -12.78 1.80 3.07
CA LEU A 239 -11.96 2.57 4.01
C LEU A 239 -11.84 1.94 5.42
N ASN A 240 -12.70 0.99 5.80
CA ASN A 240 -12.70 0.38 7.15
C ASN A 240 -12.11 -1.03 7.23
#